data_AF-A0A7C4LQ28-F1
#
_entry.id   AF-A0A7C4LQ28-F1
#
_cell.length_a   1.000
_cell.length_b   1.000
_cell.length_c   1.000
_cell.angle_alpha   90.00
_cell.angle_beta   90.00
_cell.angle_gamma   90.00
#
_symmetry.space_group_name_H-M   'P 1'
#
loop_
_entity.id
_entity.type
_entity.pdbx_description
1 polymer ?
#
loop_
_entity_poly.entity_id
_entity_poly.type
_entity_poly.pdbx_seq_one_letter_code
_entity_poly.pdbx_strand_id
1 'polypeptide(L)'
;MLLVRSVPAMQKMALKWRRQGRRLGFVPTMGYLHDGHLSLVRRARQAVGQRGVVAVSIYVNPTQFGPAEDLEKYPRDLPRDLDLCRKAGVDVVFIPNDAQMYAGRAAGRYSTYVVEESLSRRMEGASRPTHFRGVATVVAKLFNLVLPEVAVFGAKDFQQAAVIRRMVRDLNFPVKIIVAATRREADGLAMSSRNKYLTPEQRQQARCLWGAIQQARRMVRQSRQPLAAGPLRLRLRRFIEQNPAARVDYIEFFEAGSFAPLNKVGRGAHLALAVFVGTTRLIDNAAL
;
A
#
# COMPACT_ATOMS: atom_id res chain seq x y z
N MET A 1 12.02 -21.81 3.55
CA MET A 1 12.06 -20.47 2.94
C MET A 1 13.30 -20.35 2.05
N LEU A 2 13.13 -20.06 0.77
CA LEU A 2 14.19 -19.82 -0.21
C LEU A 2 14.42 -18.32 -0.40
N LEU A 3 15.67 -17.91 -0.61
CA LEU A 3 16.03 -16.54 -0.96
C LEU A 3 16.38 -16.47 -2.44
N VAL A 4 15.71 -15.59 -3.16
CA VAL A 4 15.90 -15.43 -4.60
C VAL A 4 16.25 -13.98 -4.89
N ARG A 5 17.41 -13.74 -5.48
CA ARG A 5 17.85 -12.37 -5.86
C ARG A 5 17.77 -12.12 -7.35
N SER A 6 17.85 -13.18 -8.16
CA SER A 6 17.91 -13.09 -9.61
C SER A 6 16.51 -13.14 -10.24
N VAL A 7 16.26 -12.21 -11.16
CA VAL A 7 15.04 -12.16 -11.99
C VAL A 7 14.84 -13.48 -12.76
N PRO A 8 15.82 -13.98 -13.54
CA PRO A 8 15.72 -15.29 -14.19
C PRO A 8 15.43 -16.46 -13.24
N ALA A 9 16.06 -16.47 -12.06
CA ALA A 9 15.83 -17.53 -11.08
C ALA A 9 14.39 -17.53 -10.55
N MET A 10 13.83 -16.35 -10.27
CA MET A 10 12.44 -16.20 -9.82
C MET A 10 11.47 -16.70 -10.91
N GLN A 11 11.67 -16.29 -12.17
CA GLN A 11 10.84 -16.72 -13.29
C GLN A 11 10.89 -18.24 -13.50
N LYS A 12 12.10 -18.82 -13.46
CA LYS A 12 12.28 -20.28 -13.59
C LYS A 12 11.51 -21.05 -12.51
N MET A 13 11.56 -20.57 -11.28
CA MET A 13 10.82 -21.18 -10.15
C MET A 13 9.31 -21.01 -10.31
N ALA A 14 8.84 -19.81 -10.65
CA ALA A 14 7.43 -19.51 -10.89
C ALA A 14 6.82 -20.40 -11.98
N LEU A 15 7.50 -20.51 -13.13
CA LEU A 15 7.08 -21.37 -14.24
C LEU A 15 7.08 -22.85 -13.84
N LYS A 16 8.07 -23.31 -13.05
CA LYS A 16 8.11 -24.69 -12.54
C LYS A 16 6.88 -24.99 -11.68
N TRP A 17 6.55 -24.13 -10.71
CA TRP A 17 5.37 -24.34 -9.85
C TRP A 17 4.07 -24.30 -10.64
N ARG A 18 3.96 -23.40 -11.61
CA ARG A 18 2.78 -23.33 -12.50
C ARG A 18 2.58 -24.63 -13.28
N ARG A 19 3.65 -25.20 -13.85
CA ARG A 19 3.59 -26.51 -14.55
C ARG A 19 3.21 -27.66 -13.62
N GLN A 20 3.55 -27.55 -12.33
CA GLN A 20 3.18 -28.53 -11.31
C GLN A 20 1.75 -28.33 -10.76
N GLY A 21 0.98 -27.37 -11.30
CA GLY A 21 -0.36 -27.04 -10.79
C GLY A 21 -0.35 -26.45 -9.38
N ARG A 22 0.78 -25.92 -8.91
CA ARG A 22 0.88 -25.32 -7.57
C ARG A 22 0.41 -23.88 -7.61
N ARG A 23 -0.54 -23.58 -6.73
CA ARG A 23 -1.10 -22.23 -6.54
C ARG A 23 -0.08 -21.30 -5.89
N LEU A 24 0.15 -20.12 -6.46
CA LEU A 24 1.09 -19.14 -5.92
C LEU A 24 0.38 -17.88 -5.41
N GLY A 25 0.63 -17.55 -4.15
CA GLY A 25 0.16 -16.36 -3.46
C GLY A 25 1.30 -15.38 -3.28
N PHE A 26 1.10 -14.11 -3.61
CA PHE A 26 2.16 -13.12 -3.63
C PHE A 26 1.83 -11.89 -2.78
N VAL A 27 2.82 -11.42 -2.01
CA VAL A 27 2.75 -10.19 -1.23
C VAL A 27 3.92 -9.28 -1.63
N PRO A 28 3.70 -8.29 -2.52
CA PRO A 28 4.73 -7.33 -2.85
C PRO A 28 4.95 -6.34 -1.71
N THR A 29 6.20 -6.15 -1.28
CA THR A 29 6.56 -5.19 -0.20
C THR A 29 7.83 -4.41 -0.55
N MET A 30 8.06 -3.33 0.19
CA MET A 30 9.33 -2.58 0.18
C MET A 30 10.28 -2.98 1.33
N GLY A 31 9.95 -4.03 2.11
CA GLY A 31 10.71 -4.40 3.30
C GLY A 31 10.32 -3.61 4.56
N TYR A 32 11.19 -3.69 5.57
CA TYR A 32 10.96 -3.20 6.92
C TYR A 32 9.59 -3.64 7.45
N LEU A 33 9.42 -4.96 7.48
CA LEU A 33 8.14 -5.64 7.68
C LEU A 33 7.59 -5.40 9.08
N HIS A 34 6.27 -5.54 9.20
CA HIS A 34 5.53 -5.37 10.45
C HIS A 34 4.28 -6.25 10.40
N ASP A 35 3.48 -6.30 11.47
CA ASP A 35 2.34 -7.22 11.56
C ASP A 35 1.26 -7.00 10.49
N GLY A 36 1.13 -5.77 9.98
CA GLY A 36 0.40 -5.47 8.75
C GLY A 36 0.83 -6.37 7.58
N HIS A 37 2.11 -6.41 7.25
CA HIS A 37 2.67 -7.28 6.21
C HIS A 37 2.44 -8.77 6.51
N LEU A 38 2.68 -9.20 7.76
CA LEU A 38 2.47 -10.59 8.16
C LEU A 38 1.01 -11.02 8.08
N SER A 39 0.07 -10.08 8.24
CA SER A 39 -1.34 -10.36 8.00
C SER A 39 -1.64 -10.62 6.51
N LEU A 40 -0.94 -9.96 5.59
CA LEU A 40 -1.05 -10.22 4.15
C LEU A 40 -0.49 -11.60 3.80
N VAL A 41 0.65 -11.98 4.38
CA VAL A 41 1.26 -13.31 4.22
C VAL A 41 0.30 -14.40 4.68
N ARG A 42 -0.31 -14.25 5.86
CA ARG A 42 -1.33 -15.20 6.36
C ARG A 42 -2.53 -15.27 5.41
N ARG A 43 -2.98 -14.14 4.87
CA ARG A 43 -4.09 -14.12 3.91
C ARG A 43 -3.71 -14.78 2.58
N ALA A 44 -2.47 -14.61 2.12
CA ALA A 44 -1.95 -15.28 0.93
C ALA A 44 -1.93 -16.80 1.15
N ARG A 45 -1.41 -17.27 2.29
CA ARG A 45 -1.40 -18.69 2.68
C ARG A 45 -2.82 -19.28 2.69
N GLN A 46 -3.78 -18.59 3.31
CA GLN A 46 -5.19 -19.02 3.30
C GLN A 46 -5.74 -19.15 1.88
N ALA A 47 -5.40 -18.20 0.99
CA ALA A 47 -5.92 -18.18 -0.36
C ALA A 47 -5.37 -19.32 -1.24
N VAL A 48 -4.13 -19.76 -1.04
CA VAL A 48 -3.47 -20.81 -1.84
C VAL A 48 -3.42 -22.19 -1.18
N GLY A 49 -3.78 -22.26 0.11
CA GLY A 49 -3.77 -23.49 0.89
C GLY A 49 -2.37 -23.96 1.29
N GLN A 50 -2.31 -25.08 2.02
CA GLN A 50 -1.06 -25.61 2.57
C GLN A 50 -0.10 -26.15 1.49
N ARG A 51 -0.63 -26.62 0.36
CA ARG A 51 0.17 -27.12 -0.78
C ARG A 51 0.64 -25.99 -1.72
N GLY A 52 0.05 -24.80 -1.58
CA GLY A 52 0.43 -23.61 -2.35
C GLY A 52 1.78 -23.03 -1.94
N VAL A 53 2.26 -22.09 -2.73
CA VAL A 53 3.51 -21.35 -2.49
C VAL A 53 3.16 -19.92 -2.10
N VAL A 54 3.76 -19.41 -1.03
CA VAL A 54 3.66 -18.00 -0.65
C VAL A 54 5.00 -17.31 -0.90
N ALA A 55 4.99 -16.33 -1.80
CA ALA A 55 6.14 -15.49 -2.11
C ALA A 55 5.96 -14.08 -1.57
N VAL A 56 7.04 -13.49 -1.05
CA VAL A 56 7.13 -12.09 -0.65
C VAL A 56 8.22 -11.41 -1.46
N SER A 57 7.99 -10.25 -2.05
CA SER A 57 9.09 -9.43 -2.56
C SER A 57 9.50 -8.38 -1.54
N ILE A 58 10.80 -8.14 -1.41
CA ILE A 58 11.36 -7.02 -0.65
C ILE A 58 12.16 -6.18 -1.64
N TYR A 59 11.57 -5.08 -2.09
CA TYR A 59 12.20 -4.20 -3.07
C TYR A 59 11.74 -2.75 -2.89
N VAL A 60 12.65 -1.87 -2.47
CA VAL A 60 12.38 -0.43 -2.39
C VAL A 60 12.48 0.14 -3.80
N ASN A 61 11.34 0.19 -4.49
CA ASN A 61 11.28 0.64 -5.87
C ASN A 61 11.61 2.14 -5.99
N PRO A 62 12.68 2.57 -6.69
CA PRO A 62 13.00 3.99 -6.83
C PRO A 62 12.00 4.76 -7.69
N THR A 63 11.26 4.13 -8.59
CA THR A 63 10.40 4.85 -9.55
C THR A 63 9.09 5.36 -8.95
N GLN A 64 8.75 4.94 -7.74
CA GLN A 64 7.54 5.37 -7.02
C GLN A 64 7.84 6.44 -5.95
N PHE A 65 9.07 6.94 -5.91
CA PHE A 65 9.49 8.04 -5.04
C PHE A 65 9.74 9.30 -5.88
N GLY A 66 9.27 10.44 -5.39
CA GLY A 66 9.63 11.76 -5.92
C GLY A 66 11.03 12.21 -5.45
N PRO A 67 11.64 13.22 -6.09
CA PRO A 67 12.98 13.70 -5.72
C PRO A 67 13.11 14.18 -4.27
N ALA A 68 12.04 14.74 -3.71
CA ALA A 68 11.99 15.22 -2.32
C ALA A 68 11.47 14.18 -1.32
N GLU A 69 11.25 12.94 -1.75
CA GLU A 69 10.73 11.87 -0.89
C GLU A 69 11.83 11.04 -0.24
N ASP A 70 11.44 10.14 0.67
CA ASP A 70 12.32 9.45 1.60
C ASP A 70 13.01 8.20 1.02
N LEU A 71 13.38 8.17 -0.26
CA LEU A 71 13.98 6.98 -0.90
C LEU A 71 15.28 6.53 -0.21
N GLU A 72 16.19 7.47 0.04
CA GLU A 72 17.48 7.18 0.69
C GLU A 72 17.27 6.77 2.15
N LYS A 73 16.37 7.46 2.85
CA LYS A 73 16.08 7.26 4.28
C LYS A 73 15.13 6.10 4.56
N TYR A 74 14.55 5.47 3.52
CA TYR A 74 13.60 4.37 3.67
C TYR A 74 14.20 3.27 4.56
N PRO A 75 13.49 2.83 5.61
CA PRO A 75 14.06 1.89 6.57
C PRO A 75 14.33 0.56 5.88
N ARG A 76 15.52 0.00 6.13
CA ARG A 76 15.97 -1.28 5.58
C ARG A 76 16.57 -2.10 6.70
N ASP A 77 16.04 -3.29 6.93
CA ASP A 77 16.56 -4.26 7.90
C ASP A 77 16.26 -5.67 7.38
N LEU A 78 17.03 -6.08 6.38
CA LEU A 78 16.81 -7.33 5.69
C LEU A 78 16.91 -8.55 6.63
N PRO A 79 17.90 -8.65 7.55
CA PRO A 79 17.96 -9.76 8.50
C PRO A 79 16.66 -9.91 9.32
N ARG A 80 16.14 -8.80 9.85
CA ARG A 80 14.85 -8.78 10.57
C ARG A 80 13.70 -9.22 9.69
N ASP A 81 13.61 -8.71 8.46
CA ASP A 81 12.55 -9.06 7.53
C ASP A 81 12.55 -10.56 7.17
N LEU A 82 13.74 -11.14 6.98
CA LEU A 82 13.90 -12.56 6.70
C LEU A 82 13.48 -13.44 7.89
N ASP A 83 13.81 -13.04 9.12
CA ASP A 83 13.34 -13.74 10.31
C ASP A 83 11.81 -13.72 10.43
N LEU A 84 11.19 -12.55 10.22
CA LEU A 84 9.74 -12.40 10.21
C LEU A 84 9.07 -13.25 9.11
N CYS A 85 9.63 -13.25 7.90
CA CYS A 85 9.16 -14.11 6.80
C CYS A 85 9.26 -15.60 7.15
N ARG A 86 10.36 -16.03 7.77
CA ARG A 86 10.56 -17.42 8.20
C ARG A 86 9.50 -17.83 9.22
N LYS A 87 9.30 -17.01 10.27
CA LYS A 87 8.29 -17.25 11.32
C LYS A 87 6.87 -17.26 10.78
N ALA A 88 6.59 -16.47 9.75
CA ALA A 88 5.28 -16.40 9.10
C ALA A 88 5.02 -17.51 8.07
N GLY A 89 5.98 -18.41 7.83
CA GLY A 89 5.83 -19.53 6.88
C GLY A 89 5.86 -19.10 5.42
N VAL A 90 6.65 -18.09 5.08
CA VAL A 90 6.92 -17.68 3.70
C VAL A 90 7.80 -18.74 3.02
N ASP A 91 7.41 -19.17 1.82
CA ASP A 91 8.16 -20.16 1.06
C ASP A 91 9.34 -19.52 0.32
N VAL A 92 9.14 -18.34 -0.26
CA VAL A 92 10.16 -17.63 -1.06
C VAL A 92 10.17 -16.14 -0.76
N VAL A 93 11.36 -15.59 -0.55
CA VAL A 93 11.59 -14.14 -0.48
C VAL A 93 12.38 -13.71 -1.71
N PHE A 94 11.77 -12.86 -2.54
CA PHE A 94 12.37 -12.30 -3.75
C PHE A 94 12.94 -10.91 -3.48
N ILE A 95 14.25 -10.73 -3.66
CA ILE A 95 15.01 -9.53 -3.30
C ILE A 95 15.84 -9.09 -4.51
N PRO A 96 15.20 -8.57 -5.57
CA PRO A 96 15.91 -8.08 -6.75
C PRO A 96 16.63 -6.75 -6.46
N ASN A 97 17.54 -6.37 -7.36
CA ASN A 97 18.18 -5.05 -7.34
C ASN A 97 17.73 -4.18 -8.53
N ASP A 98 18.13 -2.91 -8.50
CA ASP A 98 17.75 -1.90 -9.51
C ASP A 98 18.28 -2.23 -10.91
N ALA A 99 19.50 -2.78 -11.02
CA ALA A 99 20.07 -3.14 -12.31
C ALA A 99 19.26 -4.24 -13.02
N GLN A 100 18.65 -5.15 -12.24
CA GLN A 100 17.81 -6.22 -12.77
C GLN A 100 16.37 -5.77 -13.01
N MET A 101 15.80 -4.95 -12.12
CA MET A 101 14.44 -4.44 -12.28
C MET A 101 14.36 -3.37 -13.37
N TYR A 102 15.36 -2.51 -13.47
CA TYR A 102 15.37 -1.33 -14.35
C TYR A 102 16.66 -1.26 -15.18
N ALA A 103 16.93 -2.33 -15.94
CA ALA A 103 18.09 -2.41 -16.82
C ALA A 103 18.21 -1.16 -17.71
N GLY A 104 19.38 -0.52 -17.70
CA GLY A 104 19.66 0.67 -18.49
C GLY A 104 19.06 1.98 -17.98
N ARG A 105 18.29 2.00 -16.87
CA ARG A 105 17.68 3.23 -16.33
C ARG A 105 18.70 4.27 -15.92
N ALA A 106 19.77 3.87 -15.22
CA ALA A 106 20.86 4.78 -14.84
C ALA A 106 21.56 5.42 -16.05
N ALA A 107 21.50 4.76 -17.22
CA ALA A 107 22.04 5.25 -18.49
C ALA A 107 20.97 5.91 -19.38
N GLY A 108 19.77 6.22 -18.84
CA GLY A 108 18.70 6.87 -19.60
C GLY A 108 17.98 5.99 -20.63
N ARG A 109 18.24 4.67 -20.66
CA ARG A 109 17.70 3.75 -21.68
C ARG A 109 16.39 3.06 -21.30
N TYR A 110 15.85 3.32 -20.11
CA TYR A 110 14.62 2.67 -19.64
C TYR A 110 13.38 3.52 -19.98
N SER A 111 12.54 3.01 -20.89
CA SER A 111 11.44 3.77 -21.50
C SER A 111 10.04 3.17 -21.30
N THR A 112 9.89 2.00 -20.68
CA THR A 112 8.58 1.33 -20.53
C THR A 112 7.96 1.55 -19.16
N TYR A 113 6.73 2.09 -19.15
CA TYR A 113 5.96 2.35 -17.94
C TYR A 113 4.50 1.94 -18.11
N VAL A 114 3.85 1.63 -17.00
CA VAL A 114 2.39 1.43 -16.93
C VAL A 114 1.79 2.64 -16.23
N VAL A 115 0.82 3.28 -16.87
CA VAL A 115 0.10 4.44 -16.34
C VAL A 115 -1.38 4.10 -16.34
N GLU A 116 -2.01 4.26 -15.18
CA GLU A 116 -3.48 4.31 -15.08
C GLU A 116 -3.87 5.79 -15.11
N GLU A 117 -4.84 6.17 -15.93
CA GLU A 117 -5.06 7.58 -16.28
C GLU A 117 -6.21 8.26 -15.53
N SER A 118 -6.90 7.59 -14.61
CA SER A 118 -8.08 8.14 -13.94
C SER A 118 -7.95 8.15 -12.43
N LEU A 119 -7.93 6.97 -11.82
CA LEU A 119 -7.85 6.79 -10.37
C LEU A 119 -6.56 7.36 -9.78
N SER A 120 -5.49 7.41 -10.57
CA SER A 120 -4.17 7.90 -10.17
C SER A 120 -4.02 9.41 -10.11
N ARG A 121 -5.03 10.21 -10.51
CA ARG A 121 -4.88 11.68 -10.66
C ARG A 121 -5.24 12.51 -9.42
N ARG A 122 -5.84 11.90 -8.40
CA ARG A 122 -6.37 12.59 -7.20
C ARG A 122 -5.68 12.10 -5.93
N MET A 123 -5.95 12.73 -4.79
CA MET A 123 -5.45 12.30 -3.47
C MET A 123 -3.93 12.06 -3.50
N GLU A 124 -3.45 10.85 -3.18
CA GLU A 124 -2.02 10.50 -3.24
C GLU A 124 -1.39 10.80 -4.60
N GLY A 125 -2.15 10.66 -5.68
CA GLY A 125 -1.68 10.93 -7.03
C GLY A 125 -1.45 12.40 -7.33
N ALA A 126 -2.28 13.28 -6.74
CA ALA A 126 -2.09 14.72 -6.83
C ALA A 126 -0.93 15.17 -5.93
N SER A 127 -0.85 14.64 -4.70
CA SER A 127 0.25 14.95 -3.77
C SER A 127 1.59 14.33 -4.21
N ARG A 128 1.57 13.25 -5.00
CA ARG A 128 2.76 12.48 -5.42
C ARG A 128 2.68 12.13 -6.92
N PRO A 129 2.92 13.09 -7.83
CA PRO A 129 2.60 12.96 -9.27
C PRO A 129 3.21 11.76 -10.01
N THR A 130 4.36 11.24 -9.57
CA THR A 130 5.03 10.08 -10.19
C THR A 130 4.71 8.75 -9.52
N HIS A 131 4.04 8.78 -8.37
CA HIS A 131 3.94 7.63 -7.47
C HIS A 131 3.23 6.43 -8.12
N PHE A 132 2.01 6.62 -8.63
CA PHE A 132 1.21 5.51 -9.15
C PHE A 132 1.72 4.95 -10.48
N ARG A 133 2.36 5.76 -11.34
CA ARG A 133 3.10 5.23 -12.50
C ARG A 133 4.20 4.29 -12.04
N GLY A 134 4.95 4.68 -11.01
CA GLY A 134 5.99 3.84 -10.42
C GLY A 134 5.44 2.54 -9.83
N VAL A 135 4.34 2.63 -9.08
CA VAL A 135 3.68 1.47 -8.47
C VAL A 135 3.11 0.51 -9.51
N ALA A 136 2.32 1.00 -10.47
CA ALA A 136 1.75 0.17 -11.53
C ALA A 136 2.86 -0.52 -12.35
N THR A 137 3.92 0.22 -12.70
CA THR A 137 5.06 -0.34 -13.44
C THR A 137 5.75 -1.46 -12.66
N VAL A 138 6.10 -1.25 -11.38
CA VAL A 138 6.81 -2.28 -10.61
C VAL A 138 5.93 -3.50 -10.33
N VAL A 139 4.64 -3.30 -10.04
CA VAL A 139 3.72 -4.41 -9.77
C VAL A 139 3.46 -5.22 -11.04
N ALA A 140 3.27 -4.59 -12.20
CA ALA A 140 3.16 -5.28 -13.49
C ALA A 140 4.39 -6.15 -13.77
N LYS A 141 5.59 -5.61 -13.53
CA LYS A 141 6.84 -6.38 -13.63
C LYS A 141 6.85 -7.55 -12.67
N LEU A 142 6.57 -7.33 -11.39
CA LEU A 142 6.55 -8.39 -10.38
C LEU A 142 5.54 -9.49 -10.73
N PHE A 143 4.38 -9.17 -11.29
CA PHE A 143 3.42 -10.17 -11.77
C PHE A 143 3.96 -11.00 -12.93
N ASN A 144 4.68 -10.39 -13.88
CA ASN A 144 5.36 -11.12 -14.95
C ASN A 144 6.54 -11.99 -14.46
N LEU A 145 7.14 -11.64 -13.32
CA LEU A 145 8.27 -12.37 -12.75
C LEU A 145 7.84 -13.52 -11.84
N VAL A 146 6.82 -13.29 -11.02
CA VAL A 146 6.38 -14.20 -9.95
C VAL A 146 5.21 -15.08 -10.39
N LEU A 147 4.46 -14.67 -11.44
CA LEU A 147 3.30 -15.37 -11.99
C LEU A 147 2.29 -15.84 -10.93
N PRO A 148 1.85 -14.96 -10.01
CA PRO A 148 0.92 -15.35 -8.96
C PRO A 148 -0.47 -15.67 -9.50
N GLU A 149 -1.18 -16.60 -8.85
CA GLU A 149 -2.63 -16.72 -9.03
C GLU A 149 -3.37 -15.68 -8.18
N VAL A 150 -2.81 -15.34 -7.03
CA VAL A 150 -3.38 -14.41 -6.07
C VAL A 150 -2.31 -13.44 -5.60
N ALA A 151 -2.61 -12.14 -5.60
CA ALA A 151 -1.77 -11.14 -4.97
C ALA A 151 -2.55 -10.41 -3.87
N VAL A 152 -1.90 -10.20 -2.72
CA VAL A 152 -2.54 -9.62 -1.53
C VAL A 152 -1.96 -8.23 -1.25
N PHE A 153 -2.84 -7.23 -1.18
CA PHE A 153 -2.51 -5.85 -0.85
C PHE A 153 -3.27 -5.40 0.40
N GLY A 154 -2.70 -4.44 1.14
CA GLY A 154 -3.35 -3.87 2.32
C GLY A 154 -4.35 -2.78 1.94
N ALA A 155 -5.49 -2.72 2.66
CA ALA A 155 -6.50 -1.67 2.50
C ALA A 155 -6.01 -0.30 3.00
N LYS A 156 -4.90 -0.23 3.76
CA LYS A 156 -4.29 1.02 4.19
C LYS A 156 -3.97 1.93 2.99
N ASP A 157 -3.41 1.35 1.94
CA ASP A 157 -3.11 2.04 0.69
C ASP A 157 -4.28 1.82 -0.29
N PHE A 158 -5.48 2.28 0.09
CA PHE A 158 -6.74 1.98 -0.61
C PHE A 158 -6.72 2.36 -2.09
N GLN A 159 -6.22 3.56 -2.40
CA GLN A 159 -6.08 4.03 -3.77
C GLN A 159 -5.09 3.18 -4.58
N GLN A 160 -3.98 2.74 -3.96
CA GLN A 160 -3.04 1.82 -4.59
C GLN A 160 -3.73 0.51 -4.97
N ALA A 161 -4.48 -0.08 -4.05
CA ALA A 161 -5.21 -1.32 -4.32
C ALA A 161 -6.22 -1.17 -5.46
N ALA A 162 -6.87 -0.01 -5.59
CA ALA A 162 -7.79 0.27 -6.69
C ALA A 162 -7.07 0.48 -8.04
N VAL A 163 -5.96 1.21 -8.06
CA VAL A 163 -5.10 1.37 -9.24
C VAL A 163 -4.59 0.00 -9.72
N ILE A 164 -4.14 -0.87 -8.80
CA ILE A 164 -3.69 -2.22 -9.16
C ILE A 164 -4.84 -3.10 -9.67
N ARG A 165 -6.04 -3.03 -9.05
CA ARG A 165 -7.23 -3.74 -9.57
C ARG A 165 -7.60 -3.27 -10.98
N ARG A 166 -7.54 -1.96 -11.24
CA ARG A 166 -7.80 -1.37 -12.56
C ARG A 166 -6.77 -1.87 -13.58
N MET A 167 -5.48 -1.81 -13.24
CA MET A 167 -4.40 -2.33 -14.07
C MET A 167 -4.57 -3.83 -14.39
N VAL A 168 -4.91 -4.64 -13.39
CA VAL A 168 -5.12 -6.09 -13.58
C VAL A 168 -6.25 -6.37 -14.55
N ARG A 169 -7.38 -5.66 -14.39
CA ARG A 169 -8.54 -5.79 -15.27
C ARG A 169 -8.21 -5.32 -16.70
N ASP A 170 -7.65 -4.12 -16.84
CA ASP A 170 -7.46 -3.47 -18.15
C ASP A 170 -6.35 -4.13 -18.97
N LEU A 171 -5.32 -4.68 -18.30
CA LEU A 171 -4.21 -5.39 -18.95
C LEU A 171 -4.38 -6.92 -18.93
N ASN A 172 -5.57 -7.41 -18.56
CA ASN A 172 -5.93 -8.83 -18.57
C ASN A 172 -4.96 -9.73 -17.79
N PHE A 173 -4.43 -9.26 -16.66
CA PHE A 173 -3.57 -10.09 -15.82
C PHE A 173 -4.39 -11.23 -15.22
N PRO A 174 -3.94 -12.50 -15.33
CA PRO A 174 -4.64 -13.65 -14.74
C PRO A 174 -4.34 -13.77 -13.24
N VAL A 175 -4.51 -12.67 -12.50
CA VAL A 175 -4.16 -12.54 -11.07
C VAL A 175 -5.38 -12.06 -10.28
N LYS A 176 -5.79 -12.82 -9.27
CA LYS A 176 -6.84 -12.39 -8.34
C LYS A 176 -6.27 -11.46 -7.28
N ILE A 177 -6.81 -10.24 -7.19
CA ILE A 177 -6.41 -9.26 -6.17
C ILE A 177 -7.24 -9.40 -4.90
N ILE A 178 -6.60 -9.77 -3.79
CA ILE A 178 -7.18 -9.74 -2.46
C ILE A 178 -6.74 -8.48 -1.74
N VAL A 179 -7.70 -7.72 -1.22
CA VAL A 179 -7.43 -6.56 -0.37
C VAL A 179 -7.75 -6.94 1.07
N ALA A 180 -6.73 -6.94 1.92
CA ALA A 180 -6.85 -7.30 3.34
C ALA A 180 -7.00 -6.04 4.21
N ALA A 181 -7.77 -6.15 5.29
CA ALA A 181 -8.04 -5.03 6.19
C ALA A 181 -6.76 -4.42 6.78
N THR A 182 -6.79 -3.09 7.00
CA THR A 182 -5.70 -2.36 7.66
C THR A 182 -5.46 -2.91 9.06
N ARG A 183 -4.21 -3.31 9.33
CA ARG A 183 -3.76 -3.60 10.70
C ARG A 183 -3.36 -2.30 11.39
N ARG A 184 -3.72 -2.22 12.66
CA ARG A 184 -3.51 -1.06 13.51
C ARG A 184 -2.74 -1.47 14.75
N GLU A 185 -1.96 -0.55 15.28
CA GLU A 185 -1.38 -0.64 16.61
C GLU A 185 -2.50 -0.55 17.68
N ALA A 186 -2.18 -0.87 18.94
CA ALA A 186 -3.19 -0.96 20.01
C ALA A 186 -3.98 0.35 20.22
N ASP A 187 -3.35 1.49 19.92
CA ASP A 187 -3.94 2.82 20.04
C ASP A 187 -4.66 3.31 18.76
N GLY A 188 -4.76 2.45 17.75
CA GLY A 188 -5.50 2.67 16.51
C GLY A 188 -4.68 3.23 15.35
N LEU A 189 -3.42 3.62 15.54
CA LEU A 189 -2.58 4.08 14.44
C LEU A 189 -2.41 2.96 13.38
N ALA A 190 -2.62 3.28 12.11
CA ALA A 190 -2.37 2.32 11.04
C ALA A 190 -0.88 1.93 11.00
N MET A 191 -0.59 0.63 10.98
CA MET A 191 0.78 0.14 10.95
C MET A 191 1.46 0.54 9.64
N SER A 192 2.66 1.11 9.75
CA SER A 192 3.47 1.55 8.61
C SER A 192 4.95 1.48 8.97
N SER A 193 5.79 1.05 8.03
CA SER A 193 7.25 1.10 8.18
C SER A 193 7.75 2.52 8.52
N ARG A 194 7.04 3.55 8.02
CA ARG A 194 7.36 4.97 8.29
C ARG A 194 7.04 5.41 9.73
N ASN A 195 6.31 4.63 10.52
CA ASN A 195 6.07 4.96 11.93
C ASN A 195 7.39 5.00 12.73
N LYS A 196 8.46 4.33 12.25
CA LYS A 196 9.81 4.36 12.84
C LYS A 196 10.42 5.77 12.90
N TYR A 197 10.02 6.67 12.00
CA TYR A 197 10.57 8.01 11.94
C TYR A 197 10.00 8.97 12.98
N LEU A 198 8.89 8.60 13.63
CA LEU A 198 8.21 9.44 14.59
C LEU A 198 9.01 9.45 15.90
N THR A 199 9.28 10.64 16.44
CA THR A 199 9.69 10.76 17.85
C THR A 199 8.57 10.27 18.77
N PRO A 200 8.84 9.97 20.06
CA PRO A 200 7.78 9.59 21.00
C PRO A 200 6.60 10.58 21.04
N GLU A 201 6.87 11.88 21.00
CA GLU A 201 5.86 12.95 21.03
C GLU A 201 5.06 12.97 19.72
N GLN A 202 5.75 12.88 18.58
CA GLN A 202 5.10 12.78 17.27
C GLN A 202 4.25 11.52 17.16
N ARG A 203 4.72 10.39 17.71
CA ARG A 203 3.99 9.11 17.70
C ARG A 203 2.67 9.21 18.47
N GLN A 204 2.64 9.92 19.60
CA GLN A 204 1.40 10.18 20.32
C GLN A 204 0.44 11.05 19.49
N GLN A 205 0.95 12.11 18.87
CA GLN A 205 0.16 13.03 18.04
C GLN A 205 -0.38 12.36 16.77
N ALA A 206 0.31 11.37 16.21
CA ALA A 206 -0.14 10.61 15.03
C ALA A 206 -1.48 9.87 15.25
N ARG A 207 -1.93 9.68 16.49
CA ARG A 207 -3.26 9.13 16.80
C ARG A 207 -4.41 10.01 16.28
N CYS A 208 -4.15 11.27 15.97
CA CYS A 208 -5.13 12.19 15.41
C CYS A 208 -5.75 11.70 14.08
N LEU A 209 -4.99 10.94 13.26
CA LEU A 209 -5.50 10.36 12.00
C LEU A 209 -6.70 9.43 12.28
N TRP A 210 -6.52 8.49 13.21
CA TRP A 210 -7.57 7.56 13.58
C TRP A 210 -8.69 8.26 14.35
N GLY A 211 -8.36 9.21 15.22
CA GLY A 211 -9.34 10.05 15.92
C GLY A 211 -10.27 10.79 14.95
N ALA A 212 -9.74 11.35 13.87
CA ALA A 212 -10.51 12.05 12.84
C ALA A 212 -11.46 11.09 12.10
N ILE A 213 -10.99 9.89 11.76
CA ILE A 213 -11.84 8.85 11.15
C ILE A 213 -12.98 8.45 12.10
N GLN A 214 -12.71 8.25 13.38
CA GLN A 214 -13.73 7.90 14.37
C GLN A 214 -14.73 9.04 14.57
N GLN A 215 -14.26 10.29 14.56
CA GLN A 215 -15.12 11.46 14.64
C GLN A 215 -16.05 11.55 13.42
N ALA A 216 -15.52 11.35 12.19
CA ALA A 216 -16.30 11.33 10.97
C ALA A 216 -17.39 10.23 11.00
N ARG A 217 -17.01 9.01 11.37
CA ARG A 217 -17.96 7.88 11.53
C ARG A 217 -19.07 8.18 12.52
N ARG A 218 -18.73 8.76 13.68
CA ARG A 218 -19.72 9.14 14.69
C ARG A 218 -20.69 10.19 14.13
N MET A 219 -20.19 11.23 13.47
CA MET A 219 -21.02 12.29 12.89
C MET A 219 -21.96 11.76 11.79
N VAL A 220 -21.44 10.92 10.88
CA VAL A 220 -22.24 10.30 9.81
C VAL A 220 -23.32 9.39 10.39
N ARG A 221 -22.99 8.59 11.40
CA ARG A 221 -23.94 7.66 12.04
C ARG A 221 -25.06 8.38 12.80
N GLN A 222 -24.74 9.48 13.48
CA GLN A 222 -25.69 10.26 14.28
C GLN A 222 -26.56 11.20 13.43
N SER A 223 -26.13 11.54 12.21
CA SER A 223 -26.89 12.41 11.34
C SER A 223 -28.07 11.68 10.71
N ARG A 224 -29.24 12.33 10.67
CA ARG A 224 -30.43 11.83 9.96
C ARG A 224 -30.35 12.04 8.44
N GLN A 225 -29.50 12.96 7.98
CA GLN A 225 -29.31 13.34 6.59
C GLN A 225 -27.81 13.35 6.23
N PRO A 226 -27.42 13.12 4.96
CA PRO A 226 -26.03 13.25 4.54
C PRO A 226 -25.44 14.63 4.89
N LEU A 227 -24.23 14.64 5.45
CA LEU A 227 -23.53 15.86 5.87
C LEU A 227 -22.87 16.55 4.68
N ALA A 228 -22.85 17.87 4.64
CA ALA A 228 -22.07 18.59 3.62
C ALA A 228 -20.56 18.30 3.80
N ALA A 229 -19.89 17.88 2.73
CA ALA A 229 -18.49 17.44 2.78
C ALA A 229 -17.52 18.57 3.16
N GLY A 230 -17.74 19.79 2.67
CA GLY A 230 -16.90 20.96 2.96
C GLY A 230 -16.80 21.28 4.45
N PRO A 231 -17.92 21.52 5.15
CA PRO A 231 -17.94 21.75 6.60
C PRO A 231 -17.36 20.58 7.41
N LEU A 232 -17.68 19.34 7.02
CA LEU A 232 -17.11 18.16 7.69
C LEU A 232 -15.59 18.10 7.54
N ARG A 233 -15.07 18.35 6.33
CA ARG A 233 -13.63 18.41 6.04
C ARG A 233 -12.93 19.46 6.90
N LEU A 234 -13.50 20.66 7.00
CA LEU A 234 -12.93 21.75 7.81
C LEU A 234 -12.89 21.37 9.31
N ARG A 235 -13.94 20.72 9.80
CA ARG A 235 -13.99 20.25 11.19
C ARG A 235 -12.92 19.18 11.48
N LEU A 236 -12.77 18.20 10.60
CA LEU A 236 -11.73 17.17 10.75
C LEU A 236 -10.33 17.75 10.65
N ARG A 237 -10.10 18.72 9.74
CA ARG A 237 -8.84 19.45 9.64
C ARG A 237 -8.48 20.13 10.97
N ARG A 238 -9.40 20.92 11.52
CA ARG A 238 -9.19 21.59 12.83
C ARG A 238 -8.91 20.59 13.95
N PHE A 239 -9.61 19.46 13.99
CA PHE A 239 -9.36 18.40 14.97
C PHE A 239 -7.95 17.81 14.85
N ILE A 240 -7.46 17.58 13.63
CA ILE A 240 -6.11 17.08 13.40
C ILE A 240 -5.06 18.12 13.81
N GLU A 241 -5.22 19.36 13.36
CA GLU A 241 -4.27 20.46 13.56
C GLU A 241 -4.26 21.03 15.00
N GLN A 242 -5.12 20.54 15.91
CA GLN A 242 -4.94 20.71 17.37
C GLN A 242 -3.65 20.07 17.89
N ASN A 243 -3.07 19.13 17.13
CA ASN A 243 -1.81 18.50 17.44
C ASN A 243 -0.69 19.32 16.76
N PRO A 244 0.22 19.98 17.51
CA PRO A 244 1.16 20.96 16.94
C PRO A 244 2.10 20.40 15.86
N ALA A 245 2.42 19.11 15.90
CA ALA A 245 3.25 18.46 14.89
C ALA A 245 2.47 18.05 13.63
N ALA A 246 1.13 18.10 13.65
CA ALA A 246 0.28 17.59 12.59
C ALA A 246 -0.13 18.69 11.59
N ARG A 247 0.13 18.45 10.31
CA ARG A 247 -0.30 19.29 9.19
C ARG A 247 -1.03 18.45 8.16
N VAL A 248 -2.30 18.77 7.90
CA VAL A 248 -3.10 18.02 6.94
C VAL A 248 -2.66 18.35 5.51
N ASP A 249 -2.31 17.30 4.76
CA ASP A 249 -2.09 17.37 3.32
C ASP A 249 -3.44 17.38 2.60
N TYR A 250 -4.22 16.31 2.75
CA TYR A 250 -5.59 16.25 2.25
C TYR A 250 -6.52 15.45 3.18
N ILE A 251 -7.82 15.73 3.05
CA ILE A 251 -8.93 14.96 3.59
C ILE A 251 -9.97 14.92 2.49
N GLU A 252 -10.28 13.73 1.99
CA GLU A 252 -11.18 13.55 0.86
C GLU A 252 -12.27 12.53 1.16
N PHE A 253 -13.49 12.85 0.72
CA PHE A 253 -14.64 11.97 0.78
C PHE A 253 -15.00 11.50 -0.62
N PHE A 254 -15.18 10.21 -0.80
CA PHE A 254 -15.42 9.63 -2.12
C PHE A 254 -16.26 8.36 -2.05
N GLU A 255 -16.82 7.98 -3.20
CA GLU A 255 -17.52 6.72 -3.39
C GLU A 255 -16.51 5.58 -3.68
N ALA A 256 -16.57 4.48 -2.94
CA ALA A 256 -15.53 3.44 -3.00
C ALA A 256 -15.40 2.72 -4.36
N GLY A 257 -16.48 2.63 -5.14
CA GLY A 257 -16.47 1.96 -6.45
C GLY A 257 -15.84 2.82 -7.52
N SER A 258 -16.27 4.08 -7.61
CA SER A 258 -15.87 5.01 -8.67
C SER A 258 -14.70 5.93 -8.31
N PHE A 259 -14.36 6.09 -7.03
CA PHE A 259 -13.47 7.15 -6.52
C PHE A 259 -13.99 8.57 -6.83
N ALA A 260 -15.26 8.72 -7.20
CA ALA A 260 -15.87 10.01 -7.43
C ALA A 260 -15.96 10.79 -6.11
N PRO A 261 -15.67 12.10 -6.12
CA PRO A 261 -15.70 12.93 -4.93
C PRO A 261 -17.15 13.12 -4.47
N LEU A 262 -17.36 13.22 -3.17
CA LEU A 262 -18.69 13.40 -2.60
C LEU A 262 -18.86 14.82 -2.06
N ASN A 263 -19.92 15.50 -2.51
CA ASN A 263 -20.35 16.78 -1.93
C ASN A 263 -21.19 16.59 -0.65
N LYS A 264 -21.80 15.40 -0.51
CA LYS A 264 -22.59 14.98 0.64
C LYS A 264 -22.09 13.64 1.16
N VAL A 265 -21.87 13.53 2.47
CA VAL A 265 -21.26 12.39 3.15
C VAL A 265 -22.33 11.70 3.99
N GLY A 266 -22.74 10.51 3.56
CA GLY A 266 -23.67 9.63 4.28
C GLY A 266 -23.03 8.28 4.59
N ARG A 267 -23.85 7.35 5.09
CA ARG A 267 -23.43 5.96 5.34
C ARG A 267 -22.93 5.32 4.04
N GLY A 268 -21.79 4.63 4.10
CA GLY A 268 -21.18 3.98 2.94
C GLY A 268 -20.21 4.88 2.15
N ALA A 269 -20.15 6.18 2.45
CA ALA A 269 -19.08 7.04 1.97
C ALA A 269 -17.71 6.53 2.46
N HIS A 270 -16.66 6.80 1.72
CA HIS A 270 -15.29 6.56 2.16
C HIS A 270 -14.57 7.87 2.44
N LEU A 271 -13.71 7.85 3.46
CA LEU A 271 -12.81 8.91 3.82
C LEU A 271 -11.37 8.42 3.63
N ALA A 272 -10.54 9.21 2.96
CA ALA A 272 -9.08 9.08 3.01
C ALA A 272 -8.46 10.39 3.47
N LEU A 273 -7.37 10.29 4.23
CA LEU A 273 -6.62 11.44 4.70
C LEU A 273 -5.13 11.17 4.66
N ALA A 274 -4.37 12.23 4.40
CA ALA A 274 -2.92 12.25 4.51
C ALA A 274 -2.51 13.42 5.40
N VAL A 275 -1.60 13.15 6.34
CA VAL A 275 -1.19 14.10 7.38
C VAL A 275 0.31 13.98 7.57
N PHE A 276 1.01 15.11 7.53
CA PHE A 276 2.39 15.19 7.99
C PHE A 276 2.41 15.28 9.52
N VAL A 277 3.20 14.44 10.18
CA VAL A 277 3.49 14.55 11.62
C VAL A 277 4.99 14.76 11.75
N GLY A 278 5.39 16.00 12.08
CA GLY A 278 6.74 16.46 11.83
C GLY A 278 7.06 16.39 10.33
N THR A 279 8.12 15.67 9.96
CA THR A 279 8.48 15.42 8.55
C THR A 279 7.86 14.14 7.98
N THR A 280 7.23 13.30 8.81
CA THR A 280 6.72 12.00 8.40
C THR A 280 5.31 12.13 7.83
N ARG A 281 5.13 11.77 6.55
CA ARG A 281 3.81 11.74 5.91
C ARG A 281 3.11 10.40 6.16
N LEU A 282 2.00 10.46 6.90
CA LEU A 282 1.16 9.31 7.23
C LEU A 282 -0.15 9.36 6.43
N ILE A 283 -0.72 8.19 6.15
CA ILE A 283 -2.01 8.06 5.48
C ILE A 283 -2.91 7.11 6.25
N ASP A 284 -4.21 7.35 6.18
CA ASP A 284 -5.22 6.44 6.69
C ASP A 284 -6.52 6.61 5.90
N ASN A 285 -7.40 5.60 5.97
CA ASN A 285 -8.70 5.63 5.31
C ASN A 285 -9.70 4.70 6.02
N ALA A 286 -10.99 4.97 5.80
CA ALA A 286 -12.06 4.08 6.24
C ALA A 286 -13.40 4.35 5.53
N ALA A 287 -14.24 3.32 5.47
CA ALA A 287 -15.67 3.48 5.26
C ALA A 287 -16.31 4.20 6.47
N LEU A 288 -17.30 5.07 6.19
CA LEU A 288 -18.03 5.89 7.15
C LEU A 288 -19.45 5.37 7.44
#